data_AF-A0A6A3F991-F1
#
_entry.id   AF-A0A6A3F991-F1
#
_cell.length_a   1.000
_cell.length_b   1.000
_cell.length_c   1.000
_cell.angle_alpha   90.00
_cell.angle_beta   90.00
_cell.angle_gamma   90.00
#
_symmetry.space_group_name_H-M   'P 1'
#
loop_
_entity.id
_entity.type
_entity.pdbx_description
1 polymer ?
#
loop_
_entity_poly.entity_id
_entity_poly.type
_entity_poly.pdbx_seq_one_letter_code
_entity_poly.pdbx_strand_id
1 'polypeptide(L)'
;MVPLDWEYCSCILKQLQTAAHVVHRSLRGDGSGSGSKRALQKLLPKILSCLQYFRKAIDASFLQDTAEMTNQHESSCPSTVTQDQMEEIAELLAATQMYTRYKIPTIENIQQERLQRVQAELDAVAQLGDVLSSHSLRSVSLADSEKLKRLVTRLRKQEQELAFHRGLLKSQQEFSGPDSVYSAENFAFGSTPFPTWLNLFTQRSVLDAIARAPKHAKLTVFGSSSGSLVLFAAIALGLPSVGVEILPFLHEQAEQTSEELRIPTDKCRFVCADMLTMPLQDTSILVLTSQCWDSELYQQIQRKLETELHPGTLVLDYKKTLQKSHHFHMVQQLAHQRVSWTNSQSLFIFERL
;
A
#
# COMPACT_ATOMS: atom_id res chain seq x y z
N MET A 1 32.70 4.88 -12.38
CA MET A 1 31.59 4.56 -11.47
C MET A 1 30.45 5.52 -11.73
N VAL A 2 29.30 5.05 -12.20
CA VAL A 2 28.08 5.86 -12.22
C VAL A 2 27.53 5.82 -10.80
N PRO A 3 27.42 6.93 -10.07
CA PRO A 3 26.74 6.92 -8.79
C PRO A 3 25.30 6.50 -9.05
N LEU A 4 24.90 5.36 -8.47
CA LEU A 4 23.50 4.95 -8.53
C LEU A 4 22.69 5.96 -7.73
N ASP A 5 21.67 6.55 -8.34
CA ASP A 5 20.68 7.31 -7.59
C ASP A 5 19.57 6.39 -7.07
N TRP A 6 18.80 6.91 -6.12
CA TRP A 6 17.69 6.20 -5.49
C TRP A 6 16.64 5.74 -6.52
N GLU A 7 16.34 6.57 -7.52
CA GLU A 7 15.30 6.30 -8.50
C GLU A 7 15.66 5.07 -9.35
N TYR A 8 16.89 5.03 -9.85
CA TYR A 8 17.47 3.95 -10.62
C TYR A 8 17.51 2.65 -9.80
N CYS A 9 17.99 2.72 -8.55
CA CYS A 9 17.96 1.61 -7.60
C CYS A 9 16.54 1.05 -7.39
N SER A 10 15.53 1.92 -7.25
CA SER A 10 14.13 1.50 -7.09
C SER A 10 13.62 0.74 -8.32
N CYS A 11 14.08 1.10 -9.52
CA CYS A 11 13.69 0.44 -10.76
C CYS A 11 14.33 -0.95 -10.87
N ILE A 12 15.61 -1.08 -10.51
CA ILE A 12 16.30 -2.39 -10.47
C ILE A 12 15.61 -3.33 -9.49
N LEU A 13 15.29 -2.86 -8.28
CA LEU A 13 14.53 -3.66 -7.31
C LEU A 13 13.22 -4.18 -7.92
N LYS A 14 12.50 -3.33 -8.65
CA LYS A 14 11.25 -3.72 -9.32
C LYS A 14 11.48 -4.75 -10.43
N GLN A 15 12.57 -4.65 -11.19
CA GLN A 15 12.94 -5.66 -12.20
C GLN A 15 13.23 -7.01 -11.55
N LEU A 16 14.05 -7.06 -10.49
CA LEU A 16 14.37 -8.28 -9.76
C LEU A 16 13.12 -8.92 -9.13
N GLN A 17 12.24 -8.12 -8.52
CA GLN A 17 10.95 -8.60 -8.00
C GLN A 17 10.08 -9.20 -9.11
N THR A 18 10.01 -8.54 -10.27
CA THR A 18 9.24 -9.03 -11.42
C THR A 18 9.82 -10.35 -11.93
N ALA A 19 11.15 -10.45 -12.04
CA ALA A 19 11.83 -11.68 -12.43
C ALA A 19 11.53 -12.82 -11.46
N ALA A 20 11.65 -12.59 -10.15
CA ALA A 20 11.34 -13.59 -9.12
C ALA A 20 9.88 -14.07 -9.23
N HIS A 21 8.93 -13.15 -9.38
CA HIS A 21 7.50 -13.47 -9.51
C HIS A 21 7.22 -14.32 -10.75
N VAL A 22 7.77 -13.95 -11.90
CA VAL A 22 7.57 -14.67 -13.18
C VAL A 22 8.18 -16.07 -13.11
N VAL A 23 9.38 -16.22 -12.56
CA VAL A 23 10.02 -17.53 -12.38
C VAL A 23 9.19 -18.41 -11.45
N HIS A 24 8.75 -17.87 -10.30
CA HIS A 24 7.90 -18.59 -9.36
C HIS A 24 6.56 -19.02 -9.99
N ARG A 25 5.91 -18.16 -10.77
CA ARG A 25 4.67 -18.50 -11.49
C ARG A 25 4.92 -19.60 -12.53
N SER A 26 6.02 -19.50 -13.28
CA SER A 26 6.38 -20.49 -14.30
C SER A 26 6.69 -21.87 -13.71
N LEU A 27 7.27 -21.91 -12.50
CA LEU A 27 7.52 -23.15 -11.76
C LEU A 27 6.25 -23.85 -11.29
N ARG A 28 5.19 -23.08 -11.00
CA ARG A 28 3.87 -23.59 -10.59
C ARG A 28 2.97 -23.99 -11.76
N GLY A 29 3.29 -23.55 -12.99
CA GLY A 29 2.51 -23.91 -14.17
C GLY A 29 2.91 -25.27 -14.74
N ASP A 30 1.91 -26.06 -15.16
CA ASP A 30 2.11 -27.40 -15.74
C ASP A 30 2.65 -27.40 -17.18
N GLY A 31 2.88 -26.23 -17.78
CA GLY A 31 3.25 -26.07 -19.19
C GLY A 31 4.75 -25.99 -19.51
N SER A 32 5.66 -26.11 -18.53
CA SER A 32 7.11 -26.00 -18.79
C SER A 32 7.75 -27.37 -19.03
N GLY A 33 8.45 -27.52 -20.16
CA GLY A 33 9.25 -28.72 -20.44
C GLY A 33 10.29 -28.99 -19.34
N SER A 34 10.58 -30.25 -19.05
CA SER A 34 11.40 -30.70 -17.90
C SER A 34 12.76 -29.99 -17.79
N GLY A 35 13.40 -29.68 -18.92
CA GLY A 35 14.66 -28.93 -18.98
C GLY A 35 14.54 -27.47 -18.52
N SER A 36 13.47 -26.77 -18.91
CA SER A 36 13.21 -25.38 -18.50
C SER A 36 12.90 -25.30 -17.00
N LYS A 37 12.14 -26.26 -16.46
CA LYS A 37 11.80 -26.31 -15.03
C LYS A 37 13.03 -26.42 -14.14
N ARG A 38 14.00 -27.28 -14.51
CA ARG A 38 15.28 -27.40 -13.77
C ARG A 38 16.11 -26.12 -13.82
N ALA A 39 16.13 -25.41 -14.96
CA ALA A 39 16.81 -24.12 -15.07
C ALA A 39 16.17 -23.06 -14.19
N LEU A 40 14.82 -22.96 -14.21
CA LEU A 40 14.06 -22.04 -13.37
C LEU A 40 14.25 -22.30 -11.87
N GLN A 41 14.33 -23.58 -11.45
CA GLN A 41 14.63 -23.95 -10.06
C GLN A 41 16.00 -23.47 -9.58
N LYS A 42 17.00 -23.44 -10.48
CA LYS A 42 18.33 -22.89 -10.18
C LYS A 42 18.35 -21.36 -10.23
N LEU A 43 17.51 -20.76 -11.07
CA LEU A 43 17.48 -19.32 -11.28
C LEU A 43 16.80 -18.58 -10.12
N LEU A 44 15.70 -19.12 -9.58
CA LEU A 44 14.95 -18.45 -8.50
C LEU A 44 15.81 -18.12 -7.26
N PRO A 45 16.60 -19.07 -6.68
CA PRO A 45 17.46 -18.75 -5.54
C PRO A 45 18.50 -17.67 -5.86
N LYS A 46 19.04 -17.63 -7.08
CA LYS A 46 19.99 -16.59 -7.50
C LYS A 46 19.33 -15.22 -7.53
N ILE A 47 18.14 -15.12 -8.12
CA ILE A 47 17.37 -13.86 -8.15
C ILE A 47 17.05 -13.41 -6.72
N LEU A 48 16.61 -14.32 -5.84
CA LEU A 48 16.29 -14.00 -4.45
C LEU A 48 17.52 -13.56 -3.66
N SER A 49 18.66 -14.22 -3.84
CA SER A 49 19.94 -13.83 -3.23
C SER A 49 20.38 -12.44 -3.71
N CYS A 50 20.29 -12.19 -5.02
CA CYS A 50 20.61 -10.89 -5.61
C CYS A 50 19.68 -9.79 -5.08
N LEU A 51 18.37 -10.06 -4.98
CA LEU A 51 17.38 -9.13 -4.42
C LEU A 51 17.67 -8.81 -2.95
N GLN A 52 18.01 -9.80 -2.13
CA GLN A 52 18.38 -9.60 -0.73
C GLN A 52 19.67 -8.79 -0.59
N TYR A 53 20.70 -9.11 -1.38
CA TYR A 53 21.96 -8.39 -1.38
C TYR A 53 21.75 -6.92 -1.81
N PHE A 54 21.07 -6.71 -2.92
CA PHE A 54 20.83 -5.37 -3.47
C PHE A 54 19.97 -4.53 -2.53
N ARG A 55 18.98 -5.13 -1.86
CA ARG A 55 18.22 -4.49 -0.77
C ARG A 55 19.14 -4.04 0.36
N LYS A 56 20.01 -4.92 0.88
CA LYS A 56 20.95 -4.57 1.95
C LYS A 56 21.90 -3.45 1.54
N ALA A 57 22.40 -3.48 0.30
CA ALA A 57 23.24 -2.41 -0.24
C ALA A 57 22.47 -1.08 -0.26
N ILE A 58 21.22 -1.08 -0.73
CA ILE A 58 20.36 0.11 -0.69
C ILE A 58 20.13 0.58 0.75
N ASP A 59 19.85 -0.33 1.66
CA ASP A 59 19.60 0.01 3.07
C ASP A 59 20.85 0.67 3.69
N ALA A 60 22.05 0.14 3.43
CA ALA A 60 23.30 0.69 3.94
C ALA A 60 23.71 2.01 3.25
N SER A 61 23.57 2.11 1.93
CA SER A 61 23.99 3.30 1.17
C SER A 61 22.99 4.46 1.29
N PHE A 62 21.71 4.13 1.42
CA PHE A 62 20.65 5.11 1.34
C PHE A 62 19.78 5.18 2.58
N LEU A 63 19.55 4.14 3.37
CA LEU A 63 18.52 4.20 4.42
C LEU A 63 19.05 4.31 5.85
N GLN A 64 20.30 3.94 6.11
CA GLN A 64 20.96 4.12 7.40
C GLN A 64 21.57 5.53 7.53
N ASP A 65 21.41 6.16 8.71
CA ASP A 65 21.96 7.48 8.99
C ASP A 65 23.49 7.44 9.11
N THR A 66 24.18 8.33 8.42
CA THR A 66 25.65 8.50 8.51
C THR A 66 26.13 8.87 9.91
N ALA A 67 25.24 9.35 10.79
CA ALA A 67 25.55 9.73 12.17
C ALA A 67 25.78 8.54 13.12
N GLU A 68 25.29 7.33 12.80
CA GLU A 68 25.53 6.13 13.61
C GLU A 68 26.82 5.40 13.23
N MET A 69 27.43 5.72 12.08
CA MET A 69 28.68 5.10 11.61
C MET A 69 29.95 5.65 12.27
N THR A 70 29.87 6.67 13.14
CA THR A 70 31.05 7.26 13.79
C THR A 70 31.58 6.48 15.00
N ASN A 71 30.87 5.45 15.49
CA ASN A 71 31.25 4.71 16.70
C ASN A 71 31.45 3.19 16.52
N GLN A 72 31.49 2.67 15.29
CA GLN A 72 31.86 1.28 15.06
C GLN A 72 33.08 1.16 14.15
N HIS A 73 34.09 0.48 14.67
CA HIS A 73 35.38 0.13 14.09
C HIS A 73 35.43 0.07 12.56
N GLU A 74 36.53 0.61 12.02
CA GLU A 74 37.05 0.41 10.67
C GLU A 74 37.09 -1.07 10.26
N SER A 75 35.95 -1.59 9.81
CA SER A 75 35.79 -2.92 9.25
C SER A 75 34.95 -2.79 7.99
N SER A 76 35.62 -2.46 6.89
CA SER A 76 35.21 -2.68 5.49
C SER A 76 33.69 -2.74 5.24
N CYS A 77 33.03 -1.59 5.16
CA CYS A 77 31.63 -1.53 4.72
C CYS A 77 31.60 -1.62 3.17
N PRO A 78 31.05 -2.68 2.55
CA PRO A 78 31.02 -2.84 1.11
C PRO A 78 29.71 -2.22 0.59
N SER A 79 29.58 -0.90 0.63
CA SER A 79 28.29 -0.22 0.38
C SER A 79 28.25 0.55 -0.94
N THR A 80 28.97 0.08 -1.95
CA THR A 80 28.75 0.52 -3.33
C THR A 80 28.48 -0.70 -4.21
N VAL A 81 27.36 -0.64 -4.94
CA VAL A 81 27.07 -1.65 -5.95
C VAL A 81 28.13 -1.53 -7.04
N THR A 82 28.86 -2.61 -7.30
CA THR A 82 29.93 -2.62 -8.29
C THR A 82 29.38 -2.76 -9.71
N GLN A 83 30.20 -2.45 -10.71
CA GLN A 83 29.85 -2.70 -12.11
C GLN A 83 29.59 -4.19 -12.36
N ASP A 84 30.43 -5.07 -11.81
CA ASP A 84 30.26 -6.53 -11.89
C ASP A 84 28.89 -6.99 -11.36
N GLN A 85 28.39 -6.36 -10.29
CA GLN A 85 27.08 -6.67 -9.73
C GLN A 85 25.94 -6.23 -10.65
N MET A 86 26.09 -5.09 -11.33
CA MET A 86 25.14 -4.63 -12.33
C MET A 86 25.11 -5.56 -13.55
N GLU A 87 26.27 -6.08 -13.96
CA GLU A 87 26.39 -7.09 -15.02
C GLU A 87 25.73 -8.41 -14.60
N GLU A 88 25.95 -8.88 -13.36
CA GLU A 88 25.28 -10.07 -12.83
C GLU A 88 23.74 -9.91 -12.81
N ILE A 89 23.25 -8.74 -12.39
CA ILE A 89 21.82 -8.44 -12.44
C ILE A 89 21.31 -8.52 -13.88
N ALA A 90 22.01 -7.90 -14.84
CA ALA A 90 21.61 -7.92 -16.24
C ALA A 90 21.57 -9.36 -16.80
N GLU A 91 22.54 -10.20 -16.45
CA GLU A 91 22.56 -11.62 -16.82
C GLU A 91 21.38 -12.40 -16.22
N LEU A 92 21.05 -12.16 -14.94
CA LEU A 92 19.90 -12.80 -14.28
C LEU A 92 18.57 -12.40 -14.94
N LEU A 93 18.41 -11.12 -15.29
CA LEU A 93 17.23 -10.64 -16.00
C LEU A 93 17.13 -11.25 -17.40
N ALA A 94 18.23 -11.28 -18.17
CA ALA A 94 18.28 -11.88 -19.49
C ALA A 94 17.97 -13.39 -19.46
N ALA A 95 18.57 -14.12 -18.51
CA ALA A 95 18.28 -15.53 -18.30
C ALA A 95 16.80 -15.76 -17.95
N THR A 96 16.22 -14.90 -17.12
CA THR A 96 14.79 -14.96 -16.78
C THR A 96 13.93 -14.83 -18.02
N GLN A 97 14.19 -13.82 -18.85
CA GLN A 97 13.45 -13.60 -20.10
C GLN A 97 13.57 -14.80 -21.04
N MET A 98 14.76 -15.37 -21.18
CA MET A 98 15.02 -16.53 -22.02
C MET A 98 14.20 -17.76 -21.57
N TYR A 99 14.22 -18.11 -20.28
CA TYR A 99 13.58 -19.33 -19.78
C TYR A 99 12.06 -19.20 -19.63
N THR A 100 11.56 -18.00 -19.35
CA THR A 100 10.13 -17.76 -19.09
C THR A 100 9.39 -17.23 -20.32
N ARG A 101 10.12 -16.77 -21.35
CA ARG A 101 9.59 -16.00 -22.50
C ARG A 101 8.82 -14.75 -22.10
N TYR A 102 8.95 -14.31 -20.86
CA TYR A 102 8.30 -13.13 -20.33
C TYR A 102 9.23 -11.93 -20.49
N LYS A 103 8.70 -10.79 -20.93
CA LYS A 103 9.48 -9.55 -21.01
C LYS A 103 9.56 -8.90 -19.62
N ILE A 104 10.75 -8.80 -19.06
CA ILE A 104 10.98 -7.96 -17.87
C ILE A 104 10.98 -6.49 -18.33
N PRO A 105 10.24 -5.59 -17.65
CA PRO A 105 10.20 -4.19 -18.04
C PRO A 105 11.58 -3.54 -17.89
N THR A 106 11.95 -2.66 -18.81
CA THR A 106 13.16 -1.83 -18.66
C THR A 106 12.95 -0.75 -17.61
N ILE A 107 14.02 -0.05 -17.23
CA ILE A 107 13.94 1.09 -16.33
C ILE A 107 13.05 2.19 -16.93
N GLU A 108 13.20 2.51 -18.23
CA GLU A 108 12.33 3.50 -18.88
C GLU A 108 10.86 3.04 -18.89
N ASN A 109 10.61 1.74 -19.11
CA ASN A 109 9.24 1.21 -19.03
C ASN A 109 8.65 1.37 -17.62
N ILE A 110 9.42 1.10 -16.56
CA ILE A 110 8.97 1.27 -15.16
C ILE A 110 8.66 2.74 -14.86
N GLN A 111 9.54 3.66 -15.26
CA GLN A 111 9.34 5.09 -15.08
C GLN A 111 8.11 5.58 -15.84
N GLN A 112 7.97 5.19 -17.12
CA GLN A 112 6.82 5.56 -17.93
C GLN A 112 5.51 4.99 -17.36
N GLU A 113 5.52 3.75 -16.87
CA GLU A 113 4.37 3.17 -16.19
C GLU A 113 4.01 3.96 -14.93
N ARG A 114 4.99 4.39 -14.12
CA ARG A 114 4.72 5.23 -12.93
C ARG A 114 4.03 6.54 -13.34
N LEU A 115 4.51 7.23 -14.37
CA LEU A 115 3.89 8.46 -14.88
C LEU A 115 2.46 8.23 -15.37
N GLN A 116 2.24 7.19 -16.18
CA GLN A 116 0.90 6.82 -16.67
C GLN A 116 -0.06 6.50 -15.52
N ARG A 117 0.44 5.87 -14.46
CA ARG A 117 -0.36 5.53 -13.29
C ARG A 117 -0.80 6.77 -12.52
N VAL A 118 0.07 7.77 -12.35
CA VAL A 118 -0.31 9.05 -11.75
C VAL A 118 -1.33 9.76 -12.63
N GLN A 119 -1.11 9.80 -13.94
CA GLN A 119 -2.05 10.41 -14.89
C GLN A 119 -3.44 9.78 -14.80
N ALA A 120 -3.52 8.44 -14.73
CA ALA A 120 -4.80 7.75 -14.59
C ALA A 120 -5.56 8.12 -13.29
N GLU A 121 -4.85 8.42 -12.20
CA GLU A 121 -5.49 8.93 -10.98
C GLU A 121 -5.98 10.36 -11.15
N LEU A 122 -5.22 11.22 -11.83
CA LEU A 122 -5.64 12.59 -12.13
C LEU A 122 -6.84 12.63 -13.08
N ASP A 123 -6.89 11.74 -14.07
CA ASP A 123 -8.02 11.58 -14.98
C ASP A 123 -9.29 11.15 -14.22
N ALA A 124 -9.15 10.24 -13.25
CA ALA A 124 -10.27 9.85 -12.39
C ALA A 124 -10.76 10.99 -11.49
N VAL A 125 -9.86 11.87 -11.01
CA VAL A 125 -10.27 13.10 -10.31
C VAL A 125 -11.02 14.05 -11.25
N ALA A 126 -10.60 14.18 -12.51
CA ALA A 126 -11.29 15.00 -13.50
C ALA A 126 -12.69 14.47 -13.84
N GLN A 127 -12.86 13.14 -13.85
CA GLN A 127 -14.14 12.47 -14.12
C GLN A 127 -15.02 12.30 -12.86
N LEU A 128 -14.55 12.73 -11.69
CA LEU A 128 -15.24 12.50 -10.42
C LEU A 128 -16.67 13.04 -10.40
N GLY A 129 -16.91 14.22 -10.98
CA GLY A 129 -18.24 14.82 -11.05
C GLY A 129 -19.26 13.94 -11.78
N ASP A 130 -18.86 13.35 -12.90
CA ASP A 130 -19.70 12.45 -13.70
C ASP A 130 -19.98 11.14 -12.96
N VAL A 131 -18.95 10.58 -12.32
CA VAL A 131 -19.07 9.36 -11.52
C VAL A 131 -20.04 9.58 -10.36
N LEU A 132 -19.90 10.67 -9.60
CA LEU A 132 -20.80 10.96 -8.49
C LEU A 132 -22.24 11.24 -8.97
N SER A 133 -22.40 11.96 -10.08
CA SER A 133 -23.71 12.27 -10.65
C SER A 133 -24.44 11.00 -11.12
N SER A 134 -23.73 10.03 -11.71
CA SER A 134 -24.32 8.74 -12.09
C SER A 134 -24.83 7.90 -10.92
N HIS A 135 -24.39 8.22 -9.69
CA HIS A 135 -24.85 7.60 -8.45
C HIS A 135 -25.78 8.50 -7.63
N SER A 136 -26.30 9.60 -8.21
CA SER A 136 -27.15 10.59 -7.52
C SER A 136 -26.49 11.23 -6.29
N LEU A 137 -25.16 11.33 -6.28
CA LEU A 137 -24.40 11.98 -5.22
C LEU A 137 -24.16 13.45 -5.56
N ARG A 138 -23.92 14.26 -4.52
CA ARG A 138 -23.59 15.68 -4.68
C ARG A 138 -22.27 15.81 -5.43
N SER A 139 -22.24 16.71 -6.42
CA SER A 139 -21.01 17.06 -7.11
C SER A 139 -19.98 17.69 -6.17
N VAL A 140 -18.72 17.36 -6.42
CA VAL A 140 -17.57 17.94 -5.69
C VAL A 140 -17.34 19.36 -6.18
N SER A 141 -17.03 20.27 -5.25
CA SER A 141 -16.73 21.65 -5.61
C SER A 141 -15.44 21.74 -6.43
N LEU A 142 -15.28 22.78 -7.26
CA LEU A 142 -14.02 23.00 -8.00
C LEU A 142 -12.82 23.08 -7.06
N ALA A 143 -12.99 23.68 -5.87
CA ALA A 143 -11.96 23.78 -4.86
C ALA A 143 -11.54 22.40 -4.31
N ASP A 144 -12.50 21.51 -4.06
CA ASP A 144 -12.22 20.17 -3.54
C ASP A 144 -11.68 19.23 -4.64
N SER A 145 -12.09 19.39 -5.89
CA SER A 145 -11.46 18.72 -7.04
C SER A 145 -10.00 19.11 -7.17
N GLU A 146 -9.66 20.39 -6.99
CA GLU A 146 -8.27 20.85 -7.02
C GLU A 146 -7.47 20.32 -5.82
N LYS A 147 -8.07 20.23 -4.62
CA LYS A 147 -7.44 19.57 -3.47
C LYS A 147 -7.14 18.10 -3.76
N LEU A 148 -8.04 17.36 -4.42
CA LEU A 148 -7.81 15.96 -4.80
C LEU A 148 -6.65 15.81 -5.79
N LYS A 149 -6.53 16.69 -6.79
CA LYS A 149 -5.38 16.70 -7.72
C LYS A 149 -4.06 16.94 -6.97
N ARG A 150 -4.05 17.92 -6.07
CA ARG A 150 -2.88 18.23 -5.22
C ARG A 150 -2.54 17.04 -4.31
N LEU A 151 -3.54 16.41 -3.70
CA LEU A 151 -3.37 15.24 -2.86
C LEU A 151 -2.73 14.07 -3.62
N VAL A 152 -3.31 13.68 -4.76
CA VAL A 152 -2.77 12.59 -5.61
C VAL A 152 -1.32 12.90 -6.00
N THR A 153 -1.05 14.10 -6.49
CA THR A 153 0.30 14.50 -6.90
C THR A 153 1.28 14.45 -5.72
N ARG A 154 0.89 14.99 -4.56
CA ARG A 154 1.71 15.02 -3.34
C ARG A 154 2.04 13.62 -2.84
N LEU A 155 1.04 12.73 -2.73
CA LEU A 155 1.22 11.35 -2.28
C LEU A 155 2.17 10.58 -3.20
N ARG A 156 1.97 10.67 -4.52
CA ARG A 156 2.76 9.92 -5.50
C ARG A 156 4.19 10.43 -5.62
N LYS A 157 4.40 11.73 -5.41
CA LYS A 157 5.75 12.30 -5.30
C LYS A 157 6.44 11.82 -4.03
N GLN A 158 5.77 11.91 -2.89
CA GLN A 158 6.31 11.48 -1.59
C GLN A 158 6.75 10.02 -1.59
N GLU A 159 5.94 9.11 -2.15
CA GLU A 159 6.26 7.69 -2.26
C GLU A 159 7.52 7.39 -3.10
N GLN A 160 8.04 8.37 -3.84
CA GLN A 160 9.28 8.25 -4.63
C GLN A 160 10.49 8.88 -3.92
N GLU A 161 10.28 9.67 -2.87
CA GLU A 161 11.34 10.41 -2.19
C GLU A 161 12.13 9.51 -1.24
N LEU A 162 13.46 9.57 -1.32
CA LEU A 162 14.34 8.80 -0.44
C LEU A 162 14.07 9.09 1.05
N ALA A 163 13.81 10.35 1.40
CA ALA A 163 13.49 10.76 2.77
C ALA A 163 12.26 10.02 3.32
N PHE A 164 11.26 9.76 2.47
CA PHE A 164 10.09 9.00 2.86
C PHE A 164 10.43 7.55 3.20
N HIS A 165 11.21 6.89 2.34
CA HIS A 165 11.64 5.49 2.57
C HIS A 165 12.56 5.35 3.79
N ARG A 166 13.42 6.34 4.06
CA ARG A 166 14.22 6.42 5.29
C ARG A 166 13.35 6.47 6.54
N GLY A 167 12.46 7.45 6.60
CA GLY A 167 11.58 7.65 7.76
C GLY A 167 10.67 6.45 8.01
N LEU A 168 10.14 5.86 6.92
CA LEU A 168 9.32 4.65 7.01
C LEU A 168 10.12 3.46 7.55
N LEU A 169 11.30 3.18 7.00
CA LEU A 169 12.12 2.05 7.47
C LEU A 169 12.48 2.20 8.95
N LYS A 170 12.92 3.40 9.35
CA LYS A 170 13.26 3.70 10.74
C LYS A 170 12.07 3.44 11.67
N SER A 171 10.90 3.98 11.34
CA SER A 171 9.70 3.79 12.15
C SER A 171 9.26 2.32 12.18
N GLN A 172 9.38 1.58 11.08
CA GLN A 172 9.11 0.14 11.06
C GLN A 172 10.06 -0.63 11.99
N GLN A 173 11.36 -0.32 11.98
CA GLN A 173 12.36 -0.99 12.83
C GLN A 173 12.13 -0.73 14.32
N GLU A 174 11.78 0.51 14.68
CA GLU A 174 11.43 0.88 16.06
C GLU A 174 10.24 0.07 16.59
N PHE A 175 9.26 -0.24 15.74
CA PHE A 175 8.03 -0.95 16.12
C PHE A 175 8.05 -2.46 15.86
N SER A 176 9.07 -3.00 15.17
CA SER A 176 9.20 -4.44 14.86
C SER A 176 10.43 -5.08 15.52
N GLY A 177 10.99 -4.44 16.54
CA GLY A 177 12.12 -4.97 17.31
C GLY A 177 11.79 -6.25 18.11
N PRO A 178 12.80 -6.87 18.75
CA PRO A 178 12.66 -8.15 19.47
C PRO A 178 11.58 -8.15 20.57
N ASP A 179 11.31 -6.99 21.16
CA ASP A 179 10.31 -6.82 22.22
C ASP A 179 8.91 -6.44 21.69
N SER A 180 8.74 -6.34 20.37
CA SER A 180 7.46 -6.01 19.75
C SER A 180 6.50 -7.19 19.80
N VAL A 181 5.24 -6.89 20.12
CA VAL A 181 4.12 -7.84 20.02
C VAL A 181 3.66 -8.05 18.57
N TYR A 182 4.15 -7.24 17.63
CA TYR A 182 3.79 -7.29 16.21
C TYR A 182 4.95 -7.78 15.35
N SER A 183 4.63 -8.66 14.41
CA SER A 183 5.58 -9.04 13.35
C SER A 183 5.87 -7.87 12.40
N ALA A 184 7.07 -7.85 11.81
CA ALA A 184 7.50 -6.77 10.92
C ALA A 184 6.58 -6.55 9.70
N GLU A 185 5.96 -7.62 9.20
CA GLU A 185 5.01 -7.59 8.08
C GLU A 185 3.71 -6.83 8.39
N ASN A 186 3.31 -6.71 9.66
CA ASN A 186 2.15 -5.92 10.06
C ASN A 186 2.30 -4.43 9.73
N PHE A 187 3.53 -3.96 9.58
CA PHE A 187 3.87 -2.57 9.28
C PHE A 187 4.12 -2.29 7.79
N ALA A 188 3.84 -3.26 6.92
CA ALA A 188 4.06 -3.12 5.49
C ALA A 188 3.25 -1.95 4.89
N PHE A 189 3.93 -1.07 4.16
CA PHE A 189 3.33 0.12 3.56
C PHE A 189 2.76 -0.15 2.16
N GLY A 190 1.46 0.09 1.99
CA GLY A 190 0.78 0.01 0.70
C GLY A 190 -0.09 1.22 0.44
N SER A 191 -0.40 1.45 -0.84
CA SER A 191 -1.34 2.48 -1.24
C SER A 191 -2.39 1.96 -2.21
N THR A 192 -3.58 2.52 -2.06
CA THR A 192 -4.73 2.25 -2.91
C THR A 192 -4.98 3.49 -3.77
N PRO A 193 -4.80 3.38 -5.10
CA PRO A 193 -5.02 4.48 -6.03
C PRO A 193 -6.43 5.06 -5.94
N PHE A 194 -6.56 6.36 -6.19
CA PHE A 194 -7.85 7.07 -6.17
C PHE A 194 -8.96 6.38 -6.99
N PRO A 195 -8.72 5.89 -8.24
CA PRO A 195 -9.74 5.18 -9.01
C PRO A 195 -10.25 3.89 -8.34
N THR A 196 -9.35 3.16 -7.66
CA THR A 196 -9.73 1.93 -6.94
C THR A 196 -10.53 2.26 -5.70
N TRP A 197 -10.11 3.28 -4.95
CA TRP A 197 -10.88 3.80 -3.83
C TRP A 197 -12.27 4.29 -4.29
N LEU A 198 -12.34 5.06 -5.38
CA LEU A 198 -13.59 5.60 -5.91
C LEU A 198 -14.54 4.47 -6.30
N ASN A 199 -14.04 3.48 -7.06
CA ASN A 199 -14.83 2.30 -7.42
C ASN A 199 -15.37 1.56 -6.18
N LEU A 200 -14.57 1.40 -5.12
CA LEU A 200 -15.02 0.77 -3.88
C LEU A 200 -16.11 1.59 -3.18
N PHE A 201 -15.95 2.91 -3.11
CA PHE A 201 -16.87 3.78 -2.38
C PHE A 201 -18.13 4.17 -3.16
N THR A 202 -18.17 3.91 -4.47
CA THR A 202 -19.39 4.05 -5.29
C THR A 202 -20.20 2.76 -5.38
N GLN A 203 -19.79 1.69 -4.70
CA GLN A 203 -20.62 0.48 -4.61
C GLN A 203 -21.90 0.77 -3.85
N ARG A 204 -23.02 0.22 -4.35
CA ARG A 204 -24.35 0.47 -3.81
C ARG A 204 -24.45 0.20 -2.31
N SER A 205 -23.84 -0.88 -1.82
CA SER A 205 -23.81 -1.20 -0.39
C SER A 205 -23.18 -0.09 0.45
N VAL A 206 -22.07 0.49 -0.01
CA VAL A 206 -21.38 1.60 0.65
C VAL A 206 -22.22 2.86 0.60
N LEU A 207 -22.79 3.20 -0.56
CA LEU A 207 -23.67 4.36 -0.71
C LEU A 207 -24.92 4.26 0.17
N ASP A 208 -25.54 3.09 0.24
CA ASP A 208 -26.70 2.86 1.08
C ASP A 208 -26.33 3.01 2.57
N ALA A 209 -25.15 2.53 2.99
CA ALA A 209 -24.66 2.73 4.37
C ALA A 209 -24.40 4.21 4.67
N ILE A 210 -23.86 4.98 3.71
CA ILE A 210 -23.70 6.43 3.84
C ILE A 210 -25.06 7.12 4.02
N ALA A 211 -26.05 6.74 3.21
CA ALA A 211 -27.38 7.35 3.22
C ALA A 211 -28.21 6.99 4.46
N ARG A 212 -28.05 5.79 5.01
CA ARG A 212 -28.80 5.32 6.19
C ARG A 212 -28.34 5.94 7.52
N ALA A 213 -27.12 6.47 7.59
CA ALA A 213 -26.53 6.91 8.86
C ALA A 213 -27.23 8.16 9.43
N PRO A 214 -27.88 8.05 10.61
CA PRO A 214 -28.74 9.12 11.15
C PRO A 214 -28.00 10.38 11.63
N LYS A 215 -26.68 10.30 11.88
CA LYS A 215 -25.82 11.39 12.37
C LYS A 215 -24.63 11.68 11.45
N HIS A 216 -24.84 11.54 10.14
CA HIS A 216 -23.80 11.43 9.11
C HIS A 216 -22.95 10.16 9.28
N ALA A 217 -22.69 9.46 8.18
CA ALA A 217 -21.83 8.29 8.21
C ALA A 217 -20.40 8.69 8.57
N LYS A 218 -19.81 8.00 9.54
CA LYS A 218 -18.41 8.19 9.93
C LYS A 218 -17.56 7.05 9.40
N LEU A 219 -16.50 7.41 8.70
CA LEU A 219 -15.48 6.48 8.21
C LEU A 219 -14.37 6.35 9.26
N THR A 220 -13.92 5.13 9.51
CA THR A 220 -12.68 4.85 10.23
C THR A 220 -11.77 4.00 9.36
N VAL A 221 -10.48 4.31 9.32
CA VAL A 221 -9.48 3.54 8.57
C VAL A 221 -8.42 3.06 9.55
N PHE A 222 -8.36 1.75 9.75
CA PHE A 222 -7.31 1.09 10.54
C PHE A 222 -6.10 0.79 9.65
N GLY A 223 -4.91 1.20 10.12
CA GLY A 223 -3.70 1.23 9.31
C GLY A 223 -3.81 2.29 8.21
N SER A 224 -4.12 3.54 8.59
CA SER A 224 -4.38 4.62 7.64
C SER A 224 -3.15 5.05 6.85
N SER A 225 -1.94 4.63 7.25
CA SER A 225 -0.69 4.94 6.57
C SER A 225 -0.53 6.47 6.44
N SER A 226 -0.09 6.98 5.28
CA SER A 226 -0.03 8.42 4.99
C SER A 226 -1.39 9.09 4.77
N GLY A 227 -2.50 8.47 5.21
CA GLY A 227 -3.83 9.07 5.27
C GLY A 227 -4.65 9.11 3.98
N SER A 228 -4.17 8.53 2.88
CA SER A 228 -4.79 8.66 1.56
C SER A 228 -6.30 8.34 1.52
N LEU A 229 -6.72 7.19 2.08
CA LEU A 229 -8.12 6.77 2.06
C LEU A 229 -9.05 7.67 2.90
N VAL A 230 -8.51 8.23 3.99
CA VAL A 230 -9.22 9.15 4.89
C VAL A 230 -9.44 10.48 4.17
N LEU A 231 -8.38 11.01 3.54
CA LEU A 231 -8.43 12.28 2.80
C LEU A 231 -9.32 12.18 1.55
N PHE A 232 -9.27 11.06 0.82
CA PHE A 232 -10.17 10.84 -0.31
C PHE A 232 -11.64 10.89 0.12
N ALA A 233 -12.00 10.21 1.22
CA ALA A 233 -13.37 10.21 1.72
C ALA A 233 -13.81 11.61 2.22
N ALA A 234 -12.94 12.30 2.96
CA ALA A 234 -13.23 13.63 3.48
C ALA A 234 -13.41 14.67 2.37
N ILE A 235 -12.64 14.57 1.28
CA ILE A 235 -12.69 15.55 0.18
C ILE A 235 -13.73 15.18 -0.87
N ALA A 236 -13.75 13.94 -1.35
CA ALA A 236 -14.62 13.52 -2.46
C ALA A 236 -16.07 13.28 -2.03
N LEU A 237 -16.30 12.80 -0.81
CA LEU A 237 -17.65 12.46 -0.32
C LEU A 237 -18.09 13.35 0.85
N GLY A 238 -17.20 14.18 1.39
CA GLY A 238 -17.51 15.02 2.55
C GLY A 238 -17.75 14.20 3.83
N LEU A 239 -17.27 12.96 3.89
CA LEU A 239 -17.50 12.07 5.03
C LEU A 239 -16.56 12.43 6.19
N PRO A 240 -17.10 12.63 7.41
CA PRO A 240 -16.28 12.66 8.63
C PRO A 240 -15.45 11.38 8.72
N SER A 241 -14.13 11.52 8.73
CA SER A 241 -13.20 10.41 8.57
C SER A 241 -12.10 10.45 9.63
N VAL A 242 -11.80 9.29 10.20
CA VAL A 242 -10.72 9.10 11.19
C VAL A 242 -9.72 8.08 10.67
N GLY A 243 -8.45 8.46 10.57
CA GLY A 243 -7.35 7.54 10.31
C GLY A 243 -6.67 7.12 11.60
N VAL A 244 -6.43 5.83 11.77
CA VAL A 244 -5.65 5.28 12.87
C VAL A 244 -4.38 4.66 12.31
N GLU A 245 -3.24 5.15 12.76
CA GLU A 245 -1.92 4.69 12.34
C GLU A 245 -1.03 4.55 13.57
N ILE A 246 -0.31 3.43 13.66
CA ILE A 246 0.55 3.15 14.81
C ILE A 246 1.95 3.74 14.63
N LEU A 247 2.41 3.88 13.38
CA LEU A 247 3.72 4.44 13.05
C LEU A 247 3.68 5.98 13.09
N PRO A 248 4.39 6.64 14.03
CA PRO A 248 4.36 8.09 14.18
C PRO A 248 4.77 8.83 12.90
N PHE A 249 5.76 8.30 12.18
CA PHE A 249 6.22 8.88 10.91
C PHE A 249 5.09 8.99 9.87
N LEU A 250 4.31 7.92 9.67
CA LEU A 250 3.22 7.93 8.69
C LEU A 250 2.05 8.80 9.16
N HIS A 251 1.77 8.81 10.46
CA HIS A 251 0.81 9.71 11.07
C HIS A 251 1.17 11.19 10.81
N GLU A 252 2.42 11.58 11.05
CA GLU A 252 2.90 12.94 10.80
C GLU A 252 2.77 13.33 9.33
N GLN A 253 3.08 12.42 8.39
CA GLN A 253 2.87 12.67 6.97
C GLN A 253 1.39 12.91 6.63
N ALA A 254 0.48 12.20 7.28
CA ALA A 254 -0.96 12.36 7.08
C ALA A 254 -1.47 13.70 7.63
N GLU A 255 -1.07 14.07 8.85
CA GLU A 255 -1.40 15.36 9.48
C GLU A 255 -0.86 16.53 8.65
N GLN A 256 0.42 16.49 8.26
CA GLN A 256 1.03 17.52 7.41
C GLN A 256 0.26 17.68 6.08
N THR A 257 -0.13 16.57 5.45
CA THR A 257 -0.91 16.61 4.20
C THR A 257 -2.30 17.22 4.42
N SER A 258 -2.95 16.91 5.54
CA SER A 258 -4.24 17.49 5.93
C SER A 258 -4.15 19.01 6.10
N GLU A 259 -3.12 19.48 6.80
CA GLU A 259 -2.85 20.91 7.03
C GLU A 259 -2.56 21.65 5.72
N GLU A 260 -1.70 21.11 4.85
CA GLU A 260 -1.33 21.67 3.54
C GLU A 260 -2.56 21.85 2.61
N LEU A 261 -3.54 20.94 2.74
CA LEU A 261 -4.80 20.96 2.00
C LEU A 261 -5.91 21.73 2.72
N ARG A 262 -5.66 22.17 3.96
CA ARG A 262 -6.59 22.89 4.84
C ARG A 262 -7.90 22.11 5.03
N ILE A 263 -7.79 20.82 5.32
CA ILE A 263 -8.97 20.00 5.61
C ILE A 263 -9.41 20.26 7.06
N PRO A 264 -10.68 20.60 7.30
CA PRO A 264 -11.19 20.83 8.66
C PRO A 264 -11.07 19.57 9.54
N THR A 265 -10.71 19.75 10.80
CA THR A 265 -10.49 18.65 11.76
C THR A 265 -11.76 17.88 12.11
N ASP A 266 -12.93 18.50 11.98
CA ASP A 266 -14.24 17.85 12.11
C ASP A 266 -14.55 16.92 10.92
N LYS A 267 -13.92 17.15 9.76
CA LYS A 267 -14.05 16.29 8.57
C LYS A 267 -12.98 15.22 8.50
N CYS A 268 -11.76 15.52 8.92
CA CYS A 268 -10.62 14.62 8.83
C CYS A 268 -9.74 14.74 10.05
N ARG A 269 -9.46 13.62 10.70
CA ARG A 269 -8.56 13.55 11.85
C ARG A 269 -7.69 12.30 11.77
N PHE A 270 -6.41 12.42 12.13
CA PHE A 270 -5.57 11.26 12.34
C PHE A 270 -5.30 11.03 13.83
N VAL A 271 -5.04 9.77 14.16
CA VAL A 271 -4.74 9.34 15.53
C VAL A 271 -3.53 8.42 15.46
N CYS A 272 -2.44 8.84 16.10
CA CYS A 272 -1.28 8.01 16.32
C CYS A 272 -1.57 7.04 17.46
N ALA A 273 -2.09 5.85 17.16
CA ALA A 273 -2.50 4.88 18.16
C ALA A 273 -2.54 3.45 17.61
N ASP A 274 -2.49 2.49 18.52
CA ASP A 274 -2.83 1.11 18.22
C ASP A 274 -4.34 0.98 17.95
N MET A 275 -4.70 0.51 16.76
CA MET A 275 -6.08 0.27 16.35
C MET A 275 -6.85 -0.68 17.28
N LEU A 276 -6.18 -1.60 17.99
CA LEU A 276 -6.82 -2.48 18.96
C LEU A 276 -7.39 -1.70 20.16
N THR A 277 -6.79 -0.56 20.49
CA THR A 277 -7.21 0.31 21.60
C THR A 277 -8.28 1.33 21.19
N MET A 278 -8.50 1.52 19.89
CA MET A 278 -9.39 2.57 19.39
C MET A 278 -10.87 2.17 19.51
N PRO A 279 -11.75 2.99 20.10
CA PRO A 279 -13.17 2.72 20.17
C PRO A 279 -13.85 2.81 18.79
N LEU A 280 -14.84 1.95 18.54
CA LEU A 280 -15.56 1.87 17.26
C LEU A 280 -17.06 2.21 17.34
N GLN A 281 -17.57 2.71 18.47
CA GLN A 281 -19.03 2.86 18.67
C GLN A 281 -19.68 3.85 17.66
N ASP A 282 -18.93 4.84 17.18
CA ASP A 282 -19.45 5.82 16.21
C ASP A 282 -19.18 5.43 14.75
N THR A 283 -18.56 4.27 14.49
CA THR A 283 -18.10 3.90 13.13
C THR A 283 -19.22 3.29 12.32
N SER A 284 -19.58 3.93 11.20
CA SER A 284 -20.57 3.42 10.23
C SER A 284 -19.92 2.61 9.11
N ILE A 285 -18.71 3.00 8.71
CA ILE A 285 -17.90 2.30 7.72
C ILE A 285 -16.48 2.18 8.29
N LEU A 286 -15.97 0.96 8.37
CA LEU A 286 -14.60 0.65 8.77
C LEU A 286 -13.82 0.13 7.56
N VAL A 287 -12.63 0.66 7.31
CA VAL A 287 -11.68 0.11 6.34
C VAL A 287 -10.53 -0.54 7.11
N LEU A 288 -10.25 -1.80 6.83
CA LEU A 288 -9.08 -2.51 7.32
C LEU A 288 -8.04 -2.56 6.21
N THR A 289 -6.85 -1.99 6.39
CA THR A 289 -5.74 -2.13 5.43
C THR A 289 -4.97 -3.45 5.65
N SER A 290 -5.71 -4.54 5.81
CA SER A 290 -5.20 -5.77 6.44
C SER A 290 -4.30 -6.66 5.58
N GLN A 291 -3.95 -6.24 4.36
CA GLN A 291 -3.38 -7.10 3.33
C GLN A 291 -2.17 -7.91 3.83
N CYS A 292 -1.30 -7.27 4.60
CA CYS A 292 -0.06 -7.87 5.13
C CYS A 292 -0.13 -8.24 6.61
N TRP A 293 -1.26 -8.02 7.30
CA TRP A 293 -1.36 -8.37 8.71
C TRP A 293 -1.22 -9.89 8.91
N ASP A 294 -0.51 -10.34 9.91
CA ASP A 294 -0.40 -11.75 10.24
C ASP A 294 -1.75 -12.29 10.77
N SER A 295 -1.81 -13.61 10.99
CA SER A 295 -3.03 -14.25 11.47
C SER A 295 -3.39 -13.88 12.91
N GLU A 296 -2.39 -13.57 13.75
CA GLU A 296 -2.59 -13.29 15.17
C GLU A 296 -3.23 -11.91 15.35
N LEU A 297 -2.65 -10.88 14.73
CA LEU A 297 -3.22 -9.54 14.70
C LEU A 297 -4.62 -9.54 14.10
N TYR A 298 -4.83 -10.26 12.99
CA TYR A 298 -6.14 -10.33 12.37
C TYR A 298 -7.19 -11.00 13.28
N GLN A 299 -6.81 -12.03 14.05
CA GLN A 299 -7.72 -12.65 15.03
C GLN A 299 -8.08 -11.70 16.18
N GLN A 300 -7.14 -10.86 16.63
CA GLN A 300 -7.40 -9.83 17.63
C GLN A 300 -8.37 -8.77 17.09
N ILE A 301 -8.16 -8.32 15.84
CA ILE A 301 -9.07 -7.41 15.15
C ILE A 301 -10.46 -8.04 15.02
N GLN A 302 -10.58 -9.28 14.52
CA GLN A 302 -11.87 -9.94 14.37
C GLN A 302 -12.65 -9.96 15.69
N ARG A 303 -12.02 -10.39 16.80
CA ARG A 303 -12.65 -10.40 18.14
C ARG A 303 -13.13 -9.01 18.56
N LYS A 304 -12.31 -7.98 18.32
CA LYS A 304 -12.67 -6.58 18.57
C LYS A 304 -13.90 -6.17 17.76
N LEU A 305 -13.93 -6.46 16.46
CA LEU A 305 -15.03 -6.07 15.59
C LEU A 305 -16.34 -6.78 15.96
N GLU A 306 -16.27 -8.07 16.33
CA GLU A 306 -17.44 -8.84 16.78
C GLU A 306 -18.07 -8.23 18.04
N THR A 307 -17.23 -7.72 18.94
CA THR A 307 -17.60 -7.16 20.24
C THR A 307 -18.08 -5.71 20.15
N GLU A 308 -17.41 -4.87 19.36
CA GLU A 308 -17.58 -3.41 19.40
C GLU A 308 -18.41 -2.84 18.26
N LEU A 309 -18.47 -3.49 17.09
CA LEU A 309 -19.24 -2.96 15.97
C LEU A 309 -20.74 -3.17 16.17
N HIS A 310 -21.49 -2.10 15.92
CA HIS A 310 -22.94 -2.18 15.87
C HIS A 310 -23.43 -2.94 14.63
N PRO A 311 -24.55 -3.68 14.73
CA PRO A 311 -25.22 -4.26 13.57
C PRO A 311 -25.50 -3.20 12.50
N GLY A 312 -25.29 -3.56 11.23
CA GLY A 312 -25.41 -2.68 10.07
C GLY A 312 -24.16 -1.87 9.72
N THR A 313 -23.12 -1.87 10.57
CA THR A 313 -21.82 -1.27 10.21
C THR A 313 -21.17 -2.06 9.07
N LEU A 314 -20.63 -1.34 8.07
CA LEU A 314 -19.86 -1.96 7.00
C LEU A 314 -18.37 -2.07 7.34
N VAL A 315 -17.75 -3.19 6.94
CA VAL A 315 -16.30 -3.41 7.01
C VAL A 315 -15.78 -3.68 5.60
N LEU A 316 -14.87 -2.82 5.13
CA LEU A 316 -14.18 -2.93 3.85
C LEU A 316 -12.77 -3.51 4.11
N ASP A 317 -12.43 -4.61 3.45
CA ASP A 317 -11.20 -5.35 3.76
C ASP A 317 -10.49 -5.89 2.49
N TYR A 318 -9.17 -6.05 2.57
CA TYR A 318 -8.31 -6.68 1.56
C TYR A 318 -8.30 -8.20 1.70
N LYS A 319 -8.84 -8.73 2.80
CA LYS A 319 -8.96 -10.16 3.08
C LYS A 319 -10.41 -10.61 3.17
N LYS A 320 -10.63 -11.87 2.82
CA LYS A 320 -11.95 -12.54 2.93
C LYS A 320 -12.18 -13.21 4.29
N THR A 321 -11.31 -12.98 5.26
CA THR A 321 -11.25 -13.82 6.47
C THR A 321 -12.48 -13.64 7.36
N LEU A 322 -13.06 -12.43 7.44
CA LEU A 322 -14.31 -12.17 8.18
C LEU A 322 -15.49 -13.04 7.75
N GLN A 323 -15.49 -13.56 6.51
CA GLN A 323 -16.54 -14.48 6.02
C GLN A 323 -16.68 -15.75 6.88
N LYS A 324 -15.63 -16.12 7.63
CA LYS A 324 -15.65 -17.29 8.52
C LYS A 324 -16.40 -17.04 9.83
N SER A 325 -16.65 -15.79 10.18
CA SER A 325 -17.38 -15.42 11.40
C SER A 325 -18.88 -15.40 11.15
N HIS A 326 -19.66 -15.88 12.12
CA HIS A 326 -21.12 -15.80 12.09
C HIS A 326 -21.65 -14.38 12.37
N HIS A 327 -20.79 -13.43 12.73
CA HIS A 327 -21.14 -12.05 13.01
C HIS A 327 -21.11 -11.15 11.77
N PHE A 328 -20.60 -11.64 10.65
CA PHE A 328 -20.42 -10.87 9.42
C PHE A 328 -21.03 -11.58 8.22
N HIS A 329 -21.72 -10.82 7.39
CA HIS A 329 -22.19 -11.26 6.09
C HIS A 329 -21.38 -10.57 4.99
N MET A 330 -20.83 -11.34 4.05
CA MET A 330 -20.14 -10.77 2.89
C MET A 330 -21.17 -10.26 1.89
N VAL A 331 -21.26 -8.94 1.77
CA VAL A 331 -22.20 -8.25 0.87
C VAL A 331 -21.69 -8.27 -0.56
N GLN A 332 -20.37 -8.05 -0.75
CA GLN A 332 -19.80 -7.93 -2.08
C GLN A 332 -18.30 -8.27 -2.11
N GLN A 333 -17.84 -8.77 -3.25
CA GLN A 333 -16.44 -8.88 -3.60
C GLN A 333 -16.15 -8.09 -4.88
N LEU A 334 -15.12 -7.25 -4.84
CA LEU A 334 -14.59 -6.55 -6.00
C LEU A 334 -13.27 -7.24 -6.38
N ALA A 335 -13.30 -8.02 -7.45
CA ALA A 335 -12.11 -8.68 -7.98
C ALA A 335 -11.28 -7.70 -8.84
N HIS A 336 -10.02 -8.05 -9.09
CA HIS A 336 -9.14 -7.34 -10.03
C HIS A 336 -8.94 -5.84 -9.75
N GLN A 337 -8.94 -5.47 -8.47
CA GLN A 337 -8.65 -4.11 -8.04
C GLN A 337 -7.15 -3.85 -8.02
N ARG A 338 -6.76 -2.63 -8.35
CA ARG A 338 -5.36 -2.25 -8.42
C ARG A 338 -4.93 -1.62 -7.09
N VAL A 339 -3.79 -2.05 -6.58
CA VAL A 339 -3.09 -1.46 -5.43
C VAL A 339 -1.61 -1.32 -5.76
N SER A 340 -0.81 -0.68 -4.91
CA SER A 340 0.62 -0.46 -5.18
C SER A 340 1.42 -1.76 -5.40
N TRP A 341 1.00 -2.86 -4.78
CA TRP A 341 1.68 -4.15 -4.80
C TRP A 341 1.24 -5.09 -5.94
N THR A 342 -0.02 -4.97 -6.39
CA THR A 342 -0.62 -5.88 -7.38
C THR A 342 -1.74 -5.20 -8.17
N ASN A 343 -1.92 -5.60 -9.42
CA ASN A 343 -3.03 -5.13 -10.27
C ASN A 343 -4.28 -6.02 -10.16
N SER A 344 -4.28 -7.02 -9.27
CA SER A 344 -5.38 -7.99 -9.16
C SER A 344 -5.75 -8.33 -7.72
N GLN A 345 -5.77 -7.32 -6.85
CA GLN A 345 -6.26 -7.44 -5.48
C GLN A 345 -7.77 -7.69 -5.47
N SER A 346 -8.26 -8.50 -4.53
CA SER A 346 -9.70 -8.53 -4.22
C SER A 346 -9.97 -7.66 -3.00
N LEU A 347 -11.04 -6.86 -3.07
CA LEU A 347 -11.56 -6.10 -1.94
C LEU A 347 -12.93 -6.67 -1.57
N PHE A 348 -13.21 -6.75 -0.28
CA PHE A 348 -14.40 -7.39 0.27
C PHE A 348 -15.18 -6.40 1.10
N ILE A 349 -16.50 -6.43 0.96
CA ILE A 349 -17.44 -5.61 1.73
C ILE A 349 -18.23 -6.57 2.61
N PHE A 350 -18.14 -6.37 3.91
CA PHE A 350 -18.90 -7.10 4.92
C PHE A 350 -19.87 -6.18 5.63
N GLU A 351 -20.98 -6.72 6.08
CA GLU A 351 -21.91 -6.06 6.99
C GLU A 351 -21.93 -6.81 8.33
N ARG A 352 -21.86 -6.07 9.44
CA ARG A 352 -22.03 -6.63 10.78
C ARG A 352 -23.50 -7.01 10.98
N LEU A 353 -23.76 -8.25 11.35
CA LEU A 353 -25.10 -8.82 11.57
C LEU A 353 -25.76 -8.42 12.89
#